data_AF-A0A7Y4MD34-F1
#
_entry.id   AF-A0A7Y4MD34-F1
#
_cell.length_a   1.000
_cell.length_b   1.000
_cell.length_c   1.000
_cell.angle_alpha   90.00
_cell.angle_beta   90.00
_cell.angle_gamma   90.00
#
_symmetry.space_group_name_H-M   'P 1'
#
loop_
_entity.id
_entity.type
_entity.pdbx_description
1 polymer ?
#
loop_
_entity_poly.entity_id
_entity_poly.type
_entity_poly.pdbx_seq_one_letter_code
_entity_poly.pdbx_strand_id
1 'polypeptide(L)'
;MFSPALSTLKIALLGCGNVGSQVARILLEDADALAARTGARLELTGIAVRNLDAPRDVDLPRELFTTDAESLVEGADIVIELMGGIEPARSLILRSIDHGATVVSGNKALLALDGPTLYEKADAARVQLSYEAAVAGAIPILRPIRDSLSGDRITRVLGIVNGTTNFILDQMDTTGAQFDDALAEAQRLGYAEADPTADVEGHDAAAKGAILASLSFHTRFALEDVYCEGITKVTADDIAAAKDAGFVIKLLAIAELLPRDDVDGAGSQGVSVRVHPTLLPRDHPLAAVHGAFNAVFIEAENAGELMFYGQGAGGTPTASAVLGDVVSAARRMVLGGPGRTETTTGHVPSMSIDSVKTSYSIGLEVADQPGVLARIAQLFAEQGVSIETMRQNIHPAGTPGDATAELRIVTHRATEAALATTVQHIQDLAVINSVTSVLRVEGA
;
A
#
# COMPACT_ATOMS: atom_id res chain seq x y z
N MET A 1 -41.84 -13.99 25.19
CA MET A 1 -40.79 -13.90 24.15
C MET A 1 -39.55 -14.58 24.70
N PHE A 2 -39.29 -15.82 24.31
CA PHE A 2 -38.02 -16.46 24.62
C PHE A 2 -36.99 -15.90 23.64
N SER A 3 -36.08 -15.04 24.11
CA SER A 3 -34.85 -14.80 23.36
C SER A 3 -34.03 -16.08 23.48
N PRO A 4 -33.71 -16.79 22.38
CA PRO A 4 -32.78 -17.92 22.49
C PRO A 4 -31.48 -17.41 23.12
N ALA A 5 -30.91 -18.19 24.03
CA ALA A 5 -29.60 -17.88 24.59
C ALA A 5 -28.62 -17.77 23.42
N LEU A 6 -27.96 -16.62 23.29
CA LEU A 6 -26.96 -16.40 22.25
C LEU A 6 -25.87 -17.47 22.39
N SER A 7 -25.45 -18.07 21.28
CA SER A 7 -24.27 -18.93 21.27
C SER A 7 -23.05 -18.09 21.68
N THR A 8 -22.06 -18.73 22.30
CA THR A 8 -20.80 -18.08 22.64
C THR A 8 -19.73 -18.52 21.66
N LEU A 9 -19.00 -17.55 21.10
CA LEU A 9 -17.80 -17.77 20.28
C LEU A 9 -16.58 -17.35 21.09
N LYS A 10 -15.63 -18.28 21.26
CA LYS A 10 -14.39 -18.09 21.99
C LYS A 10 -13.35 -17.40 21.11
N ILE A 11 -12.75 -16.34 21.64
CA ILE A 11 -11.74 -15.53 20.98
C ILE A 11 -10.41 -15.69 21.71
N ALA A 12 -9.39 -16.11 20.97
CA ALA A 12 -7.99 -16.04 21.40
C ALA A 12 -7.32 -14.82 20.76
N LEU A 13 -6.62 -14.01 21.56
CA LEU A 13 -5.83 -12.88 21.06
C LEU A 13 -4.33 -13.19 21.18
N LEU A 14 -3.60 -13.13 20.08
CA LEU A 14 -2.15 -13.28 20.03
C LEU A 14 -1.50 -11.91 19.87
N GLY A 15 -0.78 -11.45 20.89
CA GLY A 15 -0.16 -10.14 20.92
C GLY A 15 -1.07 -9.07 21.52
N CYS A 16 -0.47 -8.22 22.37
CA CYS A 16 -1.18 -7.18 23.11
C CYS A 16 -0.37 -5.87 23.15
N GLY A 17 0.17 -5.47 22.00
CA GLY A 17 0.78 -4.15 21.81
C GLY A 17 -0.27 -3.06 21.56
N ASN A 18 0.09 -2.03 20.80
CA ASN A 18 -0.76 -0.86 20.52
C ASN A 18 -2.12 -1.24 19.90
N VAL A 19 -2.15 -2.19 18.97
CA VAL A 19 -3.40 -2.65 18.33
C VAL A 19 -4.12 -3.67 19.22
N GLY A 20 -3.42 -4.71 19.67
CA GLY A 20 -4.02 -5.81 20.45
C GLY A 20 -4.66 -5.33 21.76
N SER A 21 -4.06 -4.36 22.46
CA SER A 21 -4.65 -3.78 23.67
C SER A 21 -5.98 -3.06 23.39
N GLN A 22 -6.09 -2.34 22.27
CA GLN A 22 -7.35 -1.70 21.87
C GLN A 22 -8.40 -2.72 21.43
N VAL A 23 -8.00 -3.80 20.74
CA VAL A 23 -8.92 -4.90 20.39
C VAL A 23 -9.48 -5.56 21.66
N ALA A 24 -8.62 -5.92 22.61
CA ALA A 24 -9.04 -6.51 23.88
C ALA A 24 -9.97 -5.58 24.65
N ARG A 25 -9.64 -4.29 24.74
CA ARG A 25 -10.48 -3.26 25.38
C ARG A 25 -11.89 -3.27 24.81
N ILE A 26 -12.01 -3.16 23.48
CA ILE A 26 -13.30 -3.04 22.80
C ILE A 26 -14.09 -4.36 22.91
N LEU A 27 -13.44 -5.52 22.84
CA LEU A 27 -14.11 -6.80 23.07
C LEU A 27 -14.75 -6.89 24.47
N LEU A 28 -14.11 -6.31 25.49
CA LEU A 28 -14.60 -6.31 26.87
C LEU A 28 -15.65 -5.21 27.11
N GLU A 29 -15.39 -3.98 26.68
CA GLU A 29 -16.26 -2.82 26.92
C GLU A 29 -17.54 -2.86 26.08
N ASP A 30 -17.45 -3.28 24.80
CA ASP A 30 -18.57 -3.27 23.85
C ASP A 30 -19.21 -4.65 23.67
N ALA A 31 -19.00 -5.59 24.60
CA ALA A 31 -19.40 -7.00 24.48
C ALA A 31 -20.88 -7.17 24.09
N ASP A 32 -21.79 -6.41 24.70
CA ASP A 32 -23.23 -6.49 24.43
C ASP A 32 -23.59 -5.93 23.04
N ALA A 33 -22.95 -4.83 22.64
CA ALA A 33 -23.16 -4.23 21.32
C ALA A 33 -22.62 -5.15 20.21
N LEU A 34 -21.46 -5.77 20.43
CA LEU A 34 -20.90 -6.78 19.52
C LEU A 34 -21.80 -8.00 19.44
N ALA A 35 -22.32 -8.51 20.56
CA ALA A 35 -23.23 -9.64 20.59
C ALA A 35 -24.53 -9.37 19.81
N ALA A 36 -25.09 -8.17 19.94
CA ALA A 36 -26.26 -7.76 19.16
C ALA A 36 -25.95 -7.67 17.66
N ARG A 37 -24.72 -7.30 17.28
CA ARG A 37 -24.30 -7.23 15.87
C ARG A 37 -24.06 -8.61 15.29
N THR A 38 -23.44 -9.53 16.03
CA THR A 38 -23.02 -10.85 15.54
C THR A 38 -24.10 -11.93 15.66
N GLY A 39 -25.02 -11.79 16.61
CA GLY A 39 -25.92 -12.85 17.01
C GLY A 39 -25.29 -13.89 17.94
N ALA A 40 -24.09 -13.63 18.48
CA ALA A 40 -23.37 -14.49 19.41
C ALA A 40 -22.54 -13.69 20.41
N ARG A 41 -22.44 -14.16 21.67
CA ARG A 41 -21.52 -13.56 22.65
C ARG A 41 -20.09 -13.82 22.19
N LEU A 42 -19.30 -12.75 22.04
CA LEU A 42 -17.87 -12.84 21.78
C LEU A 42 -17.14 -12.89 23.13
N GLU A 43 -16.54 -14.03 23.46
CA GLU A 43 -15.84 -14.23 24.73
C GLU A 43 -14.34 -14.22 24.49
N LEU A 44 -13.63 -13.20 24.99
CA LEU A 44 -12.17 -13.20 25.01
C LEU A 44 -11.67 -14.18 26.08
N THR A 45 -11.19 -15.35 25.66
CA THR A 45 -10.78 -16.43 26.57
C THR A 45 -9.34 -16.29 27.06
N GLY A 46 -8.52 -15.53 26.32
CA GLY A 46 -7.16 -15.25 26.73
C GLY A 46 -6.39 -14.37 25.74
N ILE A 47 -5.26 -13.87 26.22
CA ILE A 47 -4.34 -12.97 25.53
C ILE A 47 -2.93 -13.56 25.66
N ALA A 48 -2.41 -14.14 24.57
CA ALA A 48 -1.06 -14.67 24.54
C ALA A 48 -0.03 -13.54 24.37
N VAL A 49 0.95 -13.48 25.27
CA VAL A 49 2.04 -12.50 25.26
C VAL A 49 3.37 -13.14 25.64
N ARG A 50 4.48 -12.53 25.25
CA ARG A 50 5.82 -12.96 25.67
C ARG A 50 6.14 -12.59 27.12
N ASN A 51 5.61 -11.46 27.59
CA ASN A 51 5.84 -10.93 28.93
C ASN A 51 4.51 -10.47 29.53
N LEU A 52 4.12 -11.08 30.65
CA LEU A 52 2.88 -10.78 31.36
C LEU A 52 2.90 -9.38 31.98
N ASP A 53 4.07 -8.93 32.43
CA ASP A 53 4.29 -7.68 33.17
C ASP A 53 4.72 -6.51 32.27
N ALA A 54 4.72 -6.69 30.94
CA ALA A 54 5.00 -5.59 30.02
C ALA A 54 3.96 -4.47 30.18
N PRO A 55 4.37 -3.19 30.15
CA PRO A 55 3.45 -2.07 30.21
C PRO A 55 2.52 -2.06 28.99
N ARG A 56 1.27 -1.63 29.19
CA ARG A 56 0.24 -1.55 28.17
C ARG A 56 -0.52 -0.23 28.33
N ASP A 57 -1.01 0.28 27.21
CA ASP A 57 -1.76 1.55 27.18
C ASP A 57 -3.17 1.44 27.76
N VAL A 58 -3.66 0.20 27.94
CA VAL A 58 -4.99 -0.10 28.47
C VAL A 58 -4.87 -1.07 29.65
N ASP A 59 -5.65 -0.79 30.70
CA ASP A 59 -5.82 -1.70 31.83
C ASP A 59 -6.71 -2.88 31.43
N LEU A 60 -6.15 -4.09 31.53
CA LEU A 60 -6.79 -5.33 31.09
C LEU A 60 -6.70 -6.37 32.21
N PRO A 61 -7.74 -7.20 32.43
CA PRO A 61 -7.73 -8.20 33.50
C PRO A 61 -6.53 -9.13 33.42
N ARG A 62 -5.77 -9.26 34.53
CA ARG A 62 -4.50 -10.01 34.57
C ARG A 62 -4.71 -11.49 34.25
N GLU A 63 -5.86 -12.04 34.64
CA GLU A 63 -6.25 -13.43 34.44
C GLU A 63 -6.42 -13.83 32.96
N LEU A 64 -6.60 -12.86 32.06
CA LEU A 64 -6.67 -13.13 30.62
C LEU A 64 -5.29 -13.39 30.02
N PHE A 65 -4.21 -12.92 30.64
CA PHE A 65 -2.87 -13.03 30.06
C PHE A 65 -2.26 -14.42 30.27
N THR A 66 -1.68 -14.96 29.21
CA THR A 66 -0.97 -16.24 29.21
C THR A 66 0.30 -16.16 28.38
N THR A 67 1.27 -17.01 28.70
CA THR A 67 2.44 -17.28 27.83
C THR A 67 2.26 -18.55 27.01
N ASP A 68 1.22 -19.34 27.28
CA ASP A 68 0.88 -20.56 26.54
C ASP A 68 -0.04 -20.22 25.37
N ALA A 69 0.57 -19.80 24.26
CA ALA A 69 -0.14 -19.45 23.04
C ALA A 69 -0.76 -20.68 22.35
N GLU A 70 -0.13 -21.86 22.47
CA GLU A 70 -0.55 -23.07 21.77
C GLU A 70 -1.89 -23.57 22.32
N SER A 71 -1.99 -23.80 23.63
CA SER A 71 -3.25 -24.25 24.23
C SER A 71 -4.38 -23.24 24.05
N LEU A 72 -4.05 -21.94 23.99
CA LEU A 72 -5.03 -20.88 23.80
C LEU A 72 -5.66 -20.95 22.40
N VAL A 73 -4.87 -21.12 21.33
CA VAL A 73 -5.41 -21.14 19.96
C VAL A 73 -6.19 -22.41 19.65
N GLU A 74 -5.84 -23.55 20.25
CA GLU A 74 -6.55 -24.82 20.05
C GLU A 74 -7.98 -24.81 20.59
N GLY A 75 -8.25 -24.00 21.60
CA GLY A 75 -9.56 -23.91 22.26
C GLY A 75 -10.48 -22.81 21.72
N ALA A 76 -10.09 -22.09 20.68
CA ALA A 76 -10.76 -20.89 20.19
C ALA A 76 -11.57 -21.15 18.91
N ASP A 77 -12.70 -20.46 18.77
CA ASP A 77 -13.49 -20.42 17.54
C ASP A 77 -12.92 -19.38 16.56
N ILE A 78 -12.39 -18.27 17.10
CA ILE A 78 -11.74 -17.20 16.35
C ILE A 78 -10.38 -16.89 16.99
N VAL A 79 -9.33 -16.83 16.18
CA VAL A 79 -7.99 -16.40 16.60
C VAL A 79 -7.66 -15.06 15.95
N ILE A 80 -7.29 -14.08 16.77
CA ILE A 80 -6.83 -12.76 16.33
C ILE A 80 -5.30 -12.72 16.46
N GLU A 81 -4.58 -12.61 15.36
CA GLU A 81 -3.12 -12.56 15.33
C GLU A 81 -2.59 -11.13 15.07
N LEU A 82 -1.90 -10.58 16.09
CA LEU A 82 -1.35 -9.23 16.13
C LEU A 82 0.04 -9.20 16.80
N MET A 83 0.81 -10.27 16.66
CA MET A 83 2.15 -10.35 17.26
C MET A 83 3.22 -9.66 16.40
N GLY A 84 3.01 -9.65 15.08
CA GLY A 84 4.03 -9.27 14.11
C GLY A 84 5.14 -10.32 13.97
N GLY A 85 6.05 -10.10 13.02
CA GLY A 85 7.11 -11.05 12.68
C GLY A 85 6.61 -12.29 11.94
N ILE A 86 7.52 -13.20 11.59
CA ILE A 86 7.20 -14.41 10.80
C ILE A 86 6.88 -15.60 11.72
N GLU A 87 7.80 -15.92 12.63
CA GLU A 87 7.60 -16.94 13.67
C GLU A 87 7.63 -16.29 15.06
N PRO A 88 6.79 -16.73 16.01
CA PRO A 88 5.90 -17.90 15.97
C PRO A 88 4.53 -17.65 15.31
N ALA A 89 4.30 -16.48 14.69
CA ALA A 89 3.01 -16.10 14.12
C ALA A 89 2.49 -17.12 13.10
N ARG A 90 3.32 -17.52 12.12
CA ARG A 90 2.95 -18.52 11.12
C ARG A 90 2.56 -19.85 11.75
N SER A 91 3.39 -20.39 12.64
CA SER A 91 3.12 -21.68 13.29
C SER A 91 1.81 -21.67 14.09
N LEU A 92 1.52 -20.56 14.80
CA LEU A 92 0.28 -20.42 15.56
C LEU A 92 -0.94 -20.25 14.67
N ILE A 93 -0.85 -19.51 13.56
CA ILE A 93 -1.95 -19.40 12.58
C ILE A 93 -2.27 -20.77 11.97
N LEU A 94 -1.26 -21.50 11.50
CA LEU A 94 -1.45 -22.83 10.92
C LEU A 94 -2.08 -23.79 11.92
N ARG A 95 -1.62 -23.78 13.19
CA ARG A 95 -2.19 -24.59 14.26
C ARG A 95 -3.65 -24.23 14.56
N SER A 96 -3.98 -22.93 14.54
CA SER A 96 -5.36 -22.44 14.72
C SER A 96 -6.28 -23.00 13.63
N ILE A 97 -5.83 -22.93 12.37
CA ILE A 97 -6.55 -23.45 11.21
C ILE A 97 -6.73 -24.98 11.32
N ASP A 98 -5.70 -25.71 11.74
CA ASP A 98 -5.77 -27.17 11.95
C ASP A 98 -6.80 -27.58 13.00
N HIS A 99 -7.09 -26.70 13.97
CA HIS A 99 -8.11 -26.90 15.00
C HIS A 99 -9.48 -26.32 14.61
N GLY A 100 -9.65 -25.85 13.37
CA GLY A 100 -10.93 -25.37 12.85
C GLY A 100 -11.26 -23.92 13.22
N ALA A 101 -10.30 -23.16 13.76
CA ALA A 101 -10.52 -21.77 14.10
C ALA A 101 -10.51 -20.87 12.86
N THR A 102 -11.40 -19.88 12.84
CA THR A 102 -11.31 -18.75 11.91
C THR A 102 -10.21 -17.80 12.38
N VAL A 103 -9.39 -17.29 11.45
CA VAL A 103 -8.26 -16.42 11.79
C VAL A 103 -8.49 -15.00 11.26
N VAL A 104 -8.18 -14.01 12.09
CA VAL A 104 -8.09 -12.60 11.71
C VAL A 104 -6.67 -12.12 12.00
N SER A 105 -5.92 -11.68 10.99
CA SER A 105 -4.52 -11.24 11.17
C SER A 105 -4.30 -9.80 10.67
N GLY A 106 -3.49 -9.04 11.40
CA GLY A 106 -2.96 -7.74 10.95
C GLY A 106 -1.52 -7.84 10.38
N ASN A 107 -0.99 -9.04 10.19
CA ASN A 107 0.44 -9.25 9.94
C ASN A 107 0.79 -9.18 8.45
N LYS A 108 0.95 -7.95 7.96
CA LYS A 108 1.35 -7.63 6.59
C LYS A 108 2.60 -8.37 6.11
N ALA A 109 3.62 -8.49 6.96
CA ALA A 109 4.90 -9.10 6.59
C ALA A 109 4.76 -10.60 6.34
N LEU A 110 4.02 -11.30 7.20
CA LEU A 110 3.75 -12.72 7.02
C LEU A 110 2.85 -12.99 5.81
N LEU A 111 1.80 -12.18 5.61
CA LEU A 111 0.88 -12.34 4.47
C LEU A 111 1.57 -12.09 3.13
N ALA A 112 2.50 -11.12 3.07
CA ALA A 112 3.30 -10.87 1.87
C ALA A 112 4.34 -11.98 1.61
N LEU A 113 4.92 -12.57 2.66
CA LEU A 113 5.96 -13.60 2.54
C LEU A 113 5.38 -15.00 2.24
N ASP A 114 4.35 -15.41 2.97
CA ASP A 114 3.86 -16.80 3.00
C ASP A 114 2.32 -16.87 3.05
N GLY A 115 1.63 -15.80 2.62
CA GLY A 115 0.19 -15.77 2.49
C GLY A 115 -0.41 -16.94 1.71
N PRO A 116 0.14 -17.35 0.54
CA PRO A 116 -0.38 -18.48 -0.24
C PRO A 116 -0.55 -19.77 0.57
N THR A 117 0.46 -20.14 1.36
CA THR A 117 0.40 -21.31 2.24
C THR A 117 -0.72 -21.18 3.25
N LEU A 118 -0.89 -19.99 3.85
CA LEU A 118 -1.94 -19.73 4.84
C LEU A 118 -3.34 -19.81 4.22
N TYR A 119 -3.56 -19.21 3.05
CA TYR A 119 -4.85 -19.22 2.35
C TYR A 119 -5.24 -20.64 1.92
N GLU A 120 -4.31 -21.38 1.30
CA GLU A 120 -4.53 -22.76 0.87
C GLU A 120 -4.88 -23.68 2.05
N LYS A 121 -4.18 -23.49 3.18
CA LYS A 121 -4.47 -24.23 4.41
C LYS A 121 -5.86 -23.89 4.96
N ALA A 122 -6.21 -22.61 5.04
CA ALA A 122 -7.51 -22.16 5.52
C ALA A 122 -8.65 -22.75 4.67
N ASP A 123 -8.48 -22.77 3.34
CA ASP A 123 -9.46 -23.33 2.42
C ASP A 123 -9.60 -24.85 2.53
N ALA A 124 -8.48 -25.56 2.66
CA ALA A 124 -8.49 -27.00 2.89
C ALA A 124 -9.23 -27.37 4.20
N ALA A 125 -9.06 -26.56 5.24
CA ALA A 125 -9.74 -26.72 6.53
C ALA A 125 -11.18 -26.17 6.54
N ARG A 126 -11.61 -25.47 5.48
CA ARG A 126 -12.90 -24.78 5.38
C ARG A 126 -13.13 -23.77 6.51
N VAL A 127 -12.06 -23.04 6.83
CA VAL A 127 -12.10 -21.89 7.74
C VAL A 127 -11.76 -20.61 6.99
N GLN A 128 -12.07 -19.48 7.59
CA GLN A 128 -11.79 -18.18 7.00
C GLN A 128 -10.48 -17.61 7.57
N LEU A 129 -9.65 -17.04 6.71
CA LEU A 129 -8.54 -16.15 7.07
C LEU A 129 -8.86 -14.75 6.56
N SER A 130 -9.06 -13.79 7.46
CA SER A 130 -9.32 -12.37 7.13
C SER A 130 -8.15 -11.50 7.58
N TYR A 131 -7.90 -10.42 6.85
CA TYR A 131 -6.71 -9.60 7.05
C TYR A 131 -6.89 -8.14 6.61
N GLU A 132 -8.08 -7.57 6.80
CA GLU A 132 -8.35 -6.16 6.49
C GLU A 132 -7.31 -5.23 7.15
N ALA A 133 -6.96 -5.52 8.40
CA ALA A 133 -5.99 -4.76 9.18
C ALA A 133 -4.55 -4.76 8.62
N ALA A 134 -4.23 -5.65 7.67
CA ALA A 134 -2.89 -5.75 7.09
C ALA A 134 -2.61 -4.63 6.08
N VAL A 135 -3.65 -4.03 5.47
CA VAL A 135 -3.50 -3.00 4.44
C VAL A 135 -4.30 -1.77 4.83
N ALA A 136 -3.68 -0.59 4.72
CA ALA A 136 -4.33 0.72 4.89
C ALA A 136 -5.03 0.97 6.24
N GLY A 137 -4.69 0.24 7.31
CA GLY A 137 -5.05 0.57 8.68
C GLY A 137 -6.56 0.51 8.93
N ALA A 138 -7.19 1.67 9.14
CA ALA A 138 -8.64 1.76 9.34
C ALA A 138 -9.46 1.80 8.05
N ILE A 139 -8.81 2.00 6.90
CA ILE A 139 -9.51 2.14 5.63
C ILE A 139 -10.03 0.77 5.22
N PRO A 140 -11.36 0.55 5.15
CA PRO A 140 -11.87 -0.71 4.64
C PRO A 140 -11.59 -0.74 3.13
N ILE A 141 -10.70 -1.61 2.69
CA ILE A 141 -10.32 -1.69 1.27
C ILE A 141 -10.34 -3.12 0.74
N LEU A 142 -9.86 -4.09 1.52
CA LEU A 142 -9.86 -5.48 1.10
C LEU A 142 -11.29 -6.01 1.00
N ARG A 143 -12.16 -5.65 1.96
CA ARG A 143 -13.57 -6.06 1.91
C ARG A 143 -14.37 -5.37 0.81
N PRO A 144 -14.27 -4.05 0.56
CA PRO A 144 -14.90 -3.47 -0.63
C PRO A 144 -14.45 -4.13 -1.93
N ILE A 145 -13.16 -4.39 -2.11
CA ILE A 145 -12.64 -5.12 -3.29
C ILE A 145 -13.26 -6.53 -3.36
N ARG A 146 -13.21 -7.28 -2.27
CA ARG A 146 -13.67 -8.67 -2.21
C ARG A 146 -15.18 -8.83 -2.32
N ASP A 147 -15.95 -8.04 -1.58
CA ASP A 147 -17.38 -8.27 -1.42
C ASP A 147 -18.19 -7.31 -2.30
N SER A 148 -17.84 -6.02 -2.31
CA SER A 148 -18.65 -4.99 -3.00
C SER A 148 -18.33 -4.88 -4.49
N LEU A 149 -17.07 -5.12 -4.88
CA LEU A 149 -16.60 -5.04 -6.27
C LEU A 149 -16.42 -6.40 -6.93
N SER A 150 -16.76 -7.51 -6.27
CA SER A 150 -16.69 -8.87 -6.86
C SER A 150 -17.57 -9.06 -8.10
N GLY A 151 -18.60 -8.24 -8.27
CA GLY A 151 -19.46 -8.24 -9.46
C GLY A 151 -18.96 -7.33 -10.58
N ASP A 152 -17.83 -6.65 -10.39
CA ASP A 152 -17.24 -5.68 -11.31
C ASP A 152 -15.84 -6.12 -11.74
N ARG A 153 -15.24 -5.40 -12.68
CA ARG A 153 -13.88 -5.60 -13.13
C ARG A 153 -13.04 -4.37 -12.83
N ILE A 154 -12.19 -4.50 -11.83
CA ILE A 154 -11.18 -3.49 -11.50
C ILE A 154 -10.16 -3.47 -12.64
N THR A 155 -9.86 -2.28 -13.16
CA THR A 155 -8.85 -2.06 -14.19
C THR A 155 -7.58 -1.46 -13.63
N ARG A 156 -7.71 -0.68 -12.55
CA ARG A 156 -6.58 0.04 -11.95
C ARG A 156 -6.81 0.33 -10.48
N VAL A 157 -5.73 0.30 -9.72
CA VAL A 157 -5.69 0.69 -8.31
C VAL A 157 -4.48 1.59 -8.09
N LEU A 158 -4.68 2.75 -7.49
CA LEU A 158 -3.63 3.69 -7.08
C LEU A 158 -3.74 3.91 -5.57
N GLY A 159 -2.64 3.75 -4.85
CA GLY A 159 -2.63 3.80 -3.39
C GLY A 159 -1.54 4.69 -2.83
N ILE A 160 -1.93 5.66 -2.01
CA ILE A 160 -1.05 6.26 -1.00
C ILE A 160 -1.18 5.38 0.24
N VAL A 161 -0.30 4.38 0.34
CA VAL A 161 -0.42 3.30 1.33
C VAL A 161 0.64 3.34 2.43
N ASN A 162 1.51 4.36 2.42
CA ASN A 162 2.54 4.59 3.42
C ASN A 162 2.46 6.01 3.99
N GLY A 163 2.10 6.12 5.28
CA GLY A 163 1.88 7.41 5.93
C GLY A 163 3.18 8.21 6.15
N THR A 164 4.30 7.53 6.40
CA THR A 164 5.62 8.16 6.63
C THR A 164 6.06 8.95 5.40
N THR A 165 6.08 8.30 4.24
CA THR A 165 6.47 8.92 2.97
C THR A 165 5.49 9.99 2.52
N ASN A 166 4.18 9.79 2.73
CA ASN A 166 3.19 10.83 2.42
C ASN A 166 3.39 12.06 3.30
N PHE A 167 3.67 11.90 4.59
CA PHE A 167 3.97 13.01 5.49
C PHE A 167 5.23 13.77 5.06
N ILE A 168 6.31 13.06 4.71
CA ILE A 168 7.57 13.69 4.26
C ILE A 168 7.32 14.51 2.99
N LEU A 169 6.72 13.92 1.96
CA LEU A 169 6.43 14.61 0.70
C LEU A 169 5.47 15.79 0.88
N ASP A 170 4.48 15.65 1.77
CA ASP A 170 3.54 16.72 2.11
C ASP A 170 4.24 17.89 2.84
N GLN A 171 5.16 17.60 3.76
CA GLN A 171 5.97 18.64 4.41
C GLN A 171 6.87 19.36 3.40
N MET A 172 7.47 18.64 2.47
CA MET A 172 8.26 19.24 1.39
C MET A 172 7.37 20.14 0.50
N ASP A 173 6.18 19.69 0.08
CA ASP A 173 5.27 20.46 -0.79
C ASP A 173 4.72 21.74 -0.14
N THR A 174 4.38 21.64 1.14
CA THR A 174 3.71 22.72 1.89
C THR A 174 4.69 23.75 2.44
N THR A 175 5.87 23.33 2.87
CA THR A 175 6.85 24.21 3.53
C THR A 175 8.07 24.55 2.67
N GLY A 176 8.35 23.76 1.62
CA GLY A 176 9.60 23.86 0.85
C GLY A 176 10.81 23.27 1.57
N ALA A 177 10.61 22.46 2.61
CA ALA A 177 11.68 21.81 3.35
C ALA A 177 12.51 20.87 2.46
N GLN A 178 13.79 20.70 2.83
CA GLN A 178 14.63 19.66 2.26
C GLN A 178 14.19 18.28 2.77
N PHE A 179 14.53 17.23 2.03
CA PHE A 179 14.18 15.85 2.38
C PHE A 179 14.65 15.48 3.80
N ASP A 180 15.91 15.76 4.13
CA ASP A 180 16.49 15.43 5.43
C ASP A 180 15.78 16.14 6.59
N ASP A 181 15.38 17.40 6.40
CA ASP A 181 14.65 18.17 7.41
C ASP A 181 13.23 17.62 7.61
N ALA A 182 12.54 17.27 6.52
CA ALA A 182 11.21 16.67 6.56
C ALA A 182 11.24 15.27 7.21
N LEU A 183 12.27 14.47 6.93
CA LEU A 183 12.48 13.17 7.57
C LEU A 183 12.76 13.32 9.07
N ALA A 184 13.64 14.25 9.46
CA ALA A 184 13.94 14.52 10.86
C ALA A 184 12.69 14.95 11.64
N GLU A 185 11.83 15.77 11.02
CA GLU A 185 10.55 16.16 11.62
C GLU A 185 9.58 14.98 11.73
N ALA A 186 9.51 14.11 10.72
CA ALA A 186 8.72 12.88 10.77
C ALA A 186 9.16 11.97 11.93
N GLN A 187 10.47 11.83 12.16
CA GLN A 187 11.02 11.08 13.29
C GLN A 187 10.69 11.73 14.63
N ARG A 188 10.82 13.06 14.73
CA ARG A 188 10.51 13.82 15.95
C ARG A 188 9.04 13.69 16.36
N LEU A 189 8.14 13.65 15.39
CA LEU A 189 6.70 13.47 15.60
C LEU A 189 6.28 12.01 15.77
N GLY A 190 7.19 11.06 15.60
CA GLY A 190 6.93 9.62 15.72
C GLY A 190 6.20 9.01 14.51
N TYR A 191 6.20 9.70 13.36
CA TYR A 191 5.71 9.13 12.10
C TYR A 191 6.74 8.20 11.44
N ALA A 192 8.03 8.48 11.61
CA ALA A 192 9.13 7.65 11.12
C ALA A 192 9.90 7.01 12.27
N GLU A 193 10.35 5.76 12.09
CA GLU A 193 11.26 5.10 13.03
C GLU A 193 12.71 5.61 12.88
N ALA A 194 13.60 5.20 13.79
CA ALA A 194 15.02 5.57 13.74
C ALA A 194 15.70 5.04 12.47
N ASP A 195 15.31 3.85 12.01
CA ASP A 195 15.65 3.32 10.68
C ASP A 195 14.39 3.35 9.80
N PRO A 196 14.23 4.38 8.95
CA PRO A 196 13.05 4.56 8.12
C PRO A 196 13.16 3.83 6.77
N THR A 197 14.17 2.98 6.55
CA THR A 197 14.49 2.38 5.23
C THR A 197 13.29 1.69 4.59
N ALA A 198 12.53 0.92 5.37
CA ALA A 198 11.34 0.22 4.84
C ALA A 198 10.26 1.15 4.30
N ASP A 199 10.19 2.38 4.82
CA ASP A 199 9.26 3.41 4.36
C ASP A 199 9.83 4.18 3.17
N VAL A 200 11.00 4.82 3.35
CA VAL A 200 11.54 5.77 2.37
C VAL A 200 12.04 5.13 1.08
N GLU A 201 12.42 3.84 1.12
CA GLU A 201 12.76 3.04 -0.07
C GLU A 201 11.52 2.35 -0.68
N GLY A 202 10.34 2.54 -0.11
CA GLY A 202 9.06 2.09 -0.68
C GLY A 202 8.69 0.63 -0.39
N HIS A 203 9.49 -0.12 0.38
CA HIS A 203 9.26 -1.55 0.63
C HIS A 203 7.91 -1.84 1.34
N ASP A 204 7.49 -1.01 2.30
CA ASP A 204 6.18 -1.15 2.94
C ASP A 204 5.03 -0.89 1.95
N ALA A 205 5.19 0.09 1.06
CA ALA A 205 4.22 0.35 0.00
C ALA A 205 4.19 -0.79 -1.03
N ALA A 206 5.33 -1.40 -1.37
CA ALA A 206 5.42 -2.51 -2.30
C ALA A 206 4.73 -3.77 -1.77
N ALA A 207 4.94 -4.10 -0.49
CA ALA A 207 4.24 -5.22 0.15
C ALA A 207 2.72 -5.01 0.15
N LYS A 208 2.24 -3.79 0.44
CA LYS A 208 0.81 -3.44 0.39
C LYS A 208 0.28 -3.44 -1.05
N GLY A 209 1.08 -2.98 -2.01
CA GLY A 209 0.78 -3.01 -3.45
C GLY A 209 0.56 -4.43 -3.97
N ALA A 210 1.42 -5.38 -3.59
CA ALA A 210 1.27 -6.80 -3.95
C ALA A 210 -0.04 -7.40 -3.41
N ILE A 211 -0.41 -7.10 -2.16
CA ILE A 211 -1.67 -7.57 -1.56
C ILE A 211 -2.88 -6.96 -2.28
N LEU A 212 -2.86 -5.63 -2.51
CA LEU A 212 -3.94 -4.92 -3.21
C LEU A 212 -4.12 -5.44 -4.64
N ALA A 213 -3.02 -5.62 -5.38
CA ALA A 213 -3.04 -6.18 -6.73
C ALA A 213 -3.61 -7.61 -6.71
N SER A 214 -3.18 -8.42 -5.74
CA SER A 214 -3.59 -9.82 -5.69
C SER A 214 -5.09 -9.99 -5.49
N LEU A 215 -5.66 -9.16 -4.61
CA LEU A 215 -7.10 -9.12 -4.38
C LEU A 215 -7.86 -8.52 -5.56
N SER A 216 -7.37 -7.41 -6.12
CA SER A 216 -8.08 -6.67 -7.17
C SER A 216 -8.17 -7.43 -8.49
N PHE A 217 -7.17 -8.26 -8.79
CA PHE A 217 -7.10 -9.01 -10.06
C PHE A 217 -7.21 -10.53 -9.87
N HIS A 218 -7.64 -10.98 -8.68
CA HIS A 218 -7.87 -12.38 -8.32
C HIS A 218 -6.72 -13.33 -8.74
N THR A 219 -5.49 -12.82 -8.67
CA THR A 219 -4.26 -13.51 -9.07
C THR A 219 -3.19 -13.29 -7.99
N ARG A 220 -2.18 -14.13 -7.87
CA ARG A 220 -1.13 -13.97 -6.85
C ARG A 220 0.00 -13.11 -7.40
N PHE A 221 0.36 -12.06 -6.66
CA PHE A 221 1.57 -11.27 -6.85
C PHE A 221 2.41 -11.33 -5.57
N ALA A 222 3.69 -11.62 -5.71
CA ALA A 222 4.67 -11.57 -4.65
C ALA A 222 5.44 -10.24 -4.68
N LEU A 223 6.25 -9.98 -3.65
CA LEU A 223 7.06 -8.76 -3.59
C LEU A 223 8.03 -8.66 -4.78
N GLU A 224 8.52 -9.79 -5.28
CA GLU A 224 9.39 -9.87 -6.47
C GLU A 224 8.71 -9.47 -7.78
N ASP A 225 7.37 -9.48 -7.83
CA ASP A 225 6.59 -8.99 -8.98
C ASP A 225 6.42 -7.46 -8.97
N VAL A 226 6.85 -6.78 -7.90
CA VAL A 226 6.63 -5.35 -7.71
C VAL A 226 7.89 -4.55 -8.03
N TYR A 227 7.81 -3.67 -9.03
CA TYR A 227 8.84 -2.64 -9.20
C TYR A 227 8.79 -1.67 -8.02
N CYS A 228 9.94 -1.32 -7.42
CA CYS A 228 9.99 -0.47 -6.23
C CYS A 228 11.08 0.59 -6.36
N GLU A 229 10.68 1.86 -6.25
CA GLU A 229 11.53 3.03 -6.16
C GLU A 229 11.06 3.93 -5.01
N GLY A 230 11.99 4.34 -4.16
CA GLY A 230 11.74 5.18 -2.99
C GLY A 230 11.67 6.68 -3.27
N ILE A 231 11.55 7.47 -2.20
CA ILE A 231 11.48 8.93 -2.25
C ILE A 231 12.82 9.63 -1.94
N THR A 232 13.89 8.88 -1.66
CA THR A 232 15.19 9.43 -1.20
C THR A 232 15.90 10.31 -2.24
N LYS A 233 15.52 10.20 -3.52
CA LYS A 233 16.05 11.05 -4.61
C LYS A 233 15.18 12.28 -4.90
N VAL A 234 14.02 12.43 -4.26
CA VAL A 234 13.13 13.57 -4.48
C VAL A 234 13.73 14.80 -3.78
N THR A 235 13.97 15.86 -4.53
CA THR A 235 14.55 17.10 -4.02
C THR A 235 13.50 18.20 -3.78
N ALA A 236 13.85 19.23 -3.01
CA ALA A 236 13.01 20.41 -2.87
C ALA A 236 12.83 21.15 -4.21
N ASP A 237 13.82 21.11 -5.09
CA ASP A 237 13.74 21.70 -6.43
C ASP A 237 12.76 20.93 -7.32
N ASP A 238 12.68 19.60 -7.19
CA ASP A 238 11.65 18.80 -7.86
C ASP A 238 10.24 19.12 -7.38
N ILE A 239 10.08 19.30 -6.07
CA ILE A 239 8.81 19.70 -5.46
C ILE A 239 8.39 21.08 -5.95
N ALA A 240 9.31 22.05 -5.96
CA ALA A 240 9.05 23.40 -6.45
C ALA A 240 8.69 23.40 -7.94
N ALA A 241 9.43 22.65 -8.76
CA ALA A 241 9.16 22.51 -10.19
C ALA A 241 7.81 21.84 -10.45
N ALA A 242 7.47 20.77 -9.72
CA ALA A 242 6.17 20.09 -9.83
C ALA A 242 5.04 21.06 -9.46
N LYS A 243 5.19 21.83 -8.37
CA LYS A 243 4.21 22.84 -7.94
C LYS A 243 4.00 23.92 -8.99
N ASP A 244 5.07 24.47 -9.56
CA ASP A 244 5.01 25.46 -10.64
C ASP A 244 4.39 24.92 -11.94
N ALA A 245 4.39 23.61 -12.12
CA ALA A 245 3.76 22.92 -13.25
C ALA A 245 2.32 22.46 -12.95
N GLY A 246 1.78 22.71 -11.75
CA GLY A 246 0.41 22.32 -11.38
C GLY A 246 0.28 20.88 -10.85
N PHE A 247 1.39 20.27 -10.44
CA PHE A 247 1.45 18.92 -9.91
C PHE A 247 1.84 18.89 -8.42
N VAL A 248 1.64 17.73 -7.79
CA VAL A 248 2.19 17.35 -6.48
C VAL A 248 2.89 16.00 -6.61
N ILE A 249 3.96 15.77 -5.86
CA ILE A 249 4.67 14.49 -5.84
C ILE A 249 4.10 13.62 -4.71
N LYS A 250 3.71 12.39 -5.05
CA LYS A 250 3.25 11.36 -4.10
C LYS A 250 3.98 10.04 -4.37
N LEU A 251 4.23 9.25 -3.31
CA LEU A 251 4.65 7.86 -3.48
C LEU A 251 3.40 7.00 -3.68
N LEU A 252 3.23 6.45 -4.88
CA LEU A 252 2.05 5.65 -5.23
C LEU A 252 2.41 4.18 -5.38
N ALA A 253 1.58 3.31 -4.80
CA ALA A 253 1.48 1.92 -5.20
C ALA A 253 0.40 1.79 -6.29
N ILE A 254 0.79 1.40 -7.49
CA ILE A 254 -0.09 1.30 -8.65
C ILE A 254 -0.16 -0.16 -9.08
N ALA A 255 -1.37 -0.66 -9.27
CA ALA A 255 -1.63 -1.96 -9.88
C ALA A 255 -2.60 -1.77 -11.06
N GLU A 256 -2.23 -2.21 -12.25
CA GLU A 256 -2.94 -1.86 -13.48
C GLU A 256 -3.00 -3.05 -14.44
N LEU A 257 -4.20 -3.31 -15.00
CA LEU A 257 -4.36 -4.23 -16.10
C LEU A 257 -3.82 -3.61 -17.39
N LEU A 258 -2.87 -4.31 -18.00
CA LEU A 258 -2.26 -3.92 -19.27
C LEU A 258 -2.62 -4.93 -20.36
N PRO A 259 -2.78 -4.47 -21.62
CA PRO A 259 -2.86 -5.37 -22.75
C PRO A 259 -1.52 -6.07 -22.97
N ARG A 260 -1.59 -7.30 -23.49
CA ARG A 260 -0.46 -8.09 -23.95
C ARG A 260 -0.50 -8.20 -25.46
N ASP A 261 0.49 -7.61 -26.11
CA ASP A 261 0.57 -7.59 -27.58
C ASP A 261 0.98 -8.95 -28.16
N ASP A 262 1.45 -9.89 -27.34
CA ASP A 262 1.97 -11.20 -27.76
C ASP A 262 0.94 -12.34 -27.75
N VAL A 263 -0.26 -12.10 -27.22
CA VAL A 263 -1.31 -13.14 -27.05
C VAL A 263 -2.69 -12.59 -27.38
N ASP A 264 -3.44 -13.28 -28.23
CA ASP A 264 -4.85 -12.97 -28.52
C ASP A 264 -5.82 -13.67 -27.56
N GLY A 265 -6.99 -13.08 -27.33
CA GLY A 265 -8.09 -13.70 -26.59
C GLY A 265 -7.99 -13.60 -25.07
N ALA A 266 -8.42 -14.63 -24.33
CA ALA A 266 -8.58 -14.61 -22.87
C ALA A 266 -7.26 -14.46 -22.07
N GLY A 267 -6.09 -14.47 -22.73
CA GLY A 267 -4.76 -14.25 -22.15
C GLY A 267 -4.08 -12.96 -22.62
N SER A 268 -4.81 -12.07 -23.30
CA SER A 268 -4.32 -10.80 -23.87
C SER A 268 -4.11 -9.70 -22.83
N GLN A 269 -4.04 -10.05 -21.54
CA GLN A 269 -3.82 -9.10 -20.47
C GLN A 269 -2.83 -9.63 -19.44
N GLY A 270 -2.10 -8.69 -18.85
CA GLY A 270 -1.26 -8.91 -17.69
C GLY A 270 -1.46 -7.77 -16.68
N VAL A 271 -0.84 -7.88 -15.52
CA VAL A 271 -0.91 -6.83 -14.49
C VAL A 271 0.49 -6.31 -14.23
N SER A 272 0.66 -5.00 -14.25
CA SER A 272 1.84 -4.35 -13.69
C SER A 272 1.55 -3.92 -12.26
N VAL A 273 2.46 -4.25 -11.34
CA VAL A 273 2.46 -3.73 -9.96
C VAL A 273 3.74 -2.93 -9.75
N ARG A 274 3.62 -1.68 -9.31
CA ARG A 274 4.75 -0.76 -9.20
C ARG A 274 4.57 0.24 -8.06
N VAL A 275 5.67 0.64 -7.46
CA VAL A 275 5.80 1.68 -6.45
C VAL A 275 6.89 2.64 -6.89
N HIS A 276 6.55 3.92 -7.02
CA HIS A 276 7.53 4.97 -7.32
C HIS A 276 6.96 6.36 -6.98
N PRO A 277 7.81 7.38 -6.79
CA PRO A 277 7.37 8.77 -6.77
C PRO A 277 6.67 9.13 -8.08
N THR A 278 5.57 9.85 -7.97
CA THR A 278 4.70 10.18 -9.10
C THR A 278 4.20 11.61 -8.97
N LEU A 279 4.29 12.37 -10.07
CA LEU A 279 3.58 13.63 -10.23
C LEU A 279 2.11 13.33 -10.51
N LEU A 280 1.24 13.87 -9.65
CA LEU A 280 -0.20 13.87 -9.83
C LEU A 280 -0.69 15.31 -10.07
N PRO A 281 -1.60 15.54 -11.03
CA PRO A 281 -2.30 16.81 -11.16
C PRO A 281 -2.93 17.22 -9.82
N ARG A 282 -2.86 18.49 -9.47
CA ARG A 282 -3.38 18.97 -8.16
C ARG A 282 -4.89 18.83 -8.00
N ASP A 283 -5.64 18.66 -9.09
CA ASP A 283 -7.08 18.38 -9.09
C ASP A 283 -7.41 16.89 -8.97
N HIS A 284 -6.42 16.00 -9.11
CA HIS A 284 -6.61 14.56 -8.88
C HIS A 284 -6.95 14.30 -7.39
N PRO A 285 -7.94 13.44 -7.05
CA PRO A 285 -8.36 13.23 -5.66
C PRO A 285 -7.24 12.81 -4.69
N LEU A 286 -6.30 11.99 -5.14
CA LEU A 286 -5.12 11.60 -4.36
C LEU A 286 -4.17 12.78 -4.03
N ALA A 287 -4.19 13.87 -4.80
CA ALA A 287 -3.36 15.04 -4.53
C ALA A 287 -3.72 15.73 -3.20
N ALA A 288 -4.99 15.65 -2.80
CA ALA A 288 -5.52 16.24 -1.57
C ALA A 288 -5.26 15.40 -0.30
N VAL A 289 -4.54 14.28 -0.42
CA VAL A 289 -4.25 13.38 0.71
C VAL A 289 -2.99 13.88 1.43
N HIS A 290 -3.20 14.63 2.51
CA HIS A 290 -2.14 15.30 3.28
C HIS A 290 -1.71 14.49 4.53
N GLY A 291 -0.56 14.87 5.10
CA GLY A 291 0.01 14.29 6.31
C GLY A 291 0.21 12.78 6.26
N ALA A 292 0.03 12.11 7.41
CA ALA A 292 0.17 10.66 7.52
C ALA A 292 -1.11 9.86 7.15
N PHE A 293 -2.04 10.48 6.40
CA PHE A 293 -3.22 9.80 5.90
C PHE A 293 -2.88 8.94 4.68
N ASN A 294 -3.69 7.90 4.50
CA ASN A 294 -3.64 7.00 3.37
C ASN A 294 -4.90 7.17 2.50
N ALA A 295 -4.79 6.75 1.26
CA ALA A 295 -5.92 6.61 0.37
C ALA A 295 -5.71 5.51 -0.66
N VAL A 296 -6.80 4.86 -1.08
CA VAL A 296 -6.80 3.93 -2.20
C VAL A 296 -7.88 4.38 -3.19
N PHE A 297 -7.46 4.64 -4.41
CA PHE A 297 -8.28 5.02 -5.55
C PHE A 297 -8.39 3.81 -6.49
N ILE A 298 -9.61 3.43 -6.83
CA ILE A 298 -9.92 2.26 -7.66
C ILE A 298 -10.67 2.75 -8.89
N GLU A 299 -10.26 2.26 -10.05
CA GLU A 299 -10.99 2.36 -11.31
C GLU A 299 -11.54 0.97 -11.65
N ALA A 300 -12.85 0.89 -11.87
CA ALA A 300 -13.53 -0.32 -12.32
C ALA A 300 -14.48 -0.02 -13.50
N GLU A 301 -14.73 -1.04 -14.34
CA GLU A 301 -15.49 -0.88 -15.58
C GLU A 301 -16.91 -0.33 -15.35
N ASN A 302 -17.61 -0.78 -14.30
CA ASN A 302 -19.00 -0.38 -14.05
C ASN A 302 -19.14 0.65 -12.94
N ALA A 303 -18.38 0.54 -11.86
CA ALA A 303 -18.41 1.48 -10.73
C ALA A 303 -17.70 2.80 -11.02
N GLY A 304 -16.85 2.85 -12.06
CA GLY A 304 -16.02 4.00 -12.37
C GLY A 304 -14.96 4.21 -11.29
N GLU A 305 -14.84 5.46 -10.82
CA GLU A 305 -13.82 5.88 -9.86
C GLU A 305 -14.35 5.84 -8.42
N LEU A 306 -13.63 5.15 -7.54
CA LEU A 306 -13.92 5.05 -6.12
C LEU A 306 -12.68 5.41 -5.31
N MET A 307 -12.86 6.17 -4.22
CA MET A 307 -11.76 6.52 -3.32
C MET A 307 -12.11 6.18 -1.87
N PHE A 308 -11.20 5.47 -1.21
CA PHE A 308 -11.25 5.16 0.21
C PHE A 308 -10.14 5.93 0.90
N TYR A 309 -10.48 6.73 1.92
CA TYR A 309 -9.57 7.66 2.58
C TYR A 309 -9.64 7.51 4.11
N GLY A 310 -8.50 7.61 4.79
CA GLY A 310 -8.46 7.53 6.24
C GLY A 310 -7.05 7.35 6.79
N GLN A 311 -6.98 6.99 8.07
CA GLN A 311 -5.70 6.75 8.74
C GLN A 311 -5.17 5.35 8.37
N GLY A 312 -3.95 5.33 7.82
CA GLY A 312 -3.27 4.11 7.39
C GLY A 312 -2.57 3.30 8.49
N ALA A 313 -2.51 3.86 9.70
CA ALA A 313 -1.80 3.30 10.85
C ALA A 313 -2.42 3.82 12.17
N GLY A 314 -2.00 3.23 13.30
CA GLY A 314 -2.41 3.61 14.65
C GLY A 314 -3.16 2.49 15.37
N GLY A 315 -3.02 2.43 16.71
CA GLY A 315 -3.61 1.36 17.53
C GLY A 315 -5.13 1.26 17.38
N THR A 316 -5.85 2.35 17.63
CA THR A 316 -7.32 2.40 17.53
C THR A 316 -7.84 2.26 16.09
N PRO A 317 -7.29 2.98 15.08
CA PRO A 317 -7.67 2.79 13.68
C PRO A 317 -7.57 1.33 13.23
N THR A 318 -6.43 0.67 13.48
CA THR A 318 -6.23 -0.72 13.04
C THR A 318 -7.09 -1.70 13.83
N ALA A 319 -7.35 -1.45 15.11
CA ALA A 319 -8.27 -2.26 15.91
C ALA A 319 -9.70 -2.24 15.32
N SER A 320 -10.13 -1.13 14.72
CA SER A 320 -11.42 -1.04 14.02
C SER A 320 -11.51 -2.02 12.84
N ALA A 321 -10.46 -2.13 12.02
CA ALA A 321 -10.41 -3.08 10.92
C ALA A 321 -10.42 -4.53 11.41
N VAL A 322 -9.63 -4.86 12.44
CA VAL A 322 -9.61 -6.18 13.07
C VAL A 322 -11.01 -6.58 13.56
N LEU A 323 -11.68 -5.70 14.31
CA LEU A 323 -13.02 -5.97 14.84
C LEU A 323 -14.07 -6.07 13.73
N GLY A 324 -13.91 -5.31 12.66
CA GLY A 324 -14.74 -5.44 11.46
C GLY A 324 -14.68 -6.86 10.88
N ASP A 325 -13.49 -7.46 10.81
CA ASP A 325 -13.28 -8.84 10.37
C ASP A 325 -13.83 -9.86 11.37
N VAL A 326 -13.59 -9.68 12.67
CA VAL A 326 -14.15 -10.53 13.73
C VAL A 326 -15.67 -10.55 13.67
N VAL A 327 -16.33 -9.39 13.55
CA VAL A 327 -17.79 -9.31 13.46
C VAL A 327 -18.32 -9.99 12.20
N SER A 328 -17.64 -9.83 11.07
CA SER A 328 -18.01 -10.48 9.81
C SER A 328 -17.91 -12.00 9.91
N ALA A 329 -16.78 -12.50 10.41
CA ALA A 329 -16.53 -13.92 10.67
C ALA A 329 -17.57 -14.51 11.62
N ALA A 330 -17.79 -13.87 12.78
CA ALA A 330 -18.76 -14.31 13.77
C ALA A 330 -20.19 -14.40 13.20
N ARG A 331 -20.65 -13.37 12.47
CA ARG A 331 -21.96 -13.41 11.79
C ARG A 331 -22.08 -14.60 10.86
N ARG A 332 -21.04 -14.85 10.07
CA ARG A 332 -21.01 -15.96 9.11
C ARG A 332 -21.10 -17.31 9.81
N MET A 333 -20.36 -17.49 10.91
CA MET A 333 -20.41 -18.70 11.73
C MET A 333 -21.80 -18.94 12.33
N VAL A 334 -22.43 -17.89 12.87
CA VAL A 334 -23.80 -17.96 13.43
C VAL A 334 -24.83 -18.33 12.36
N LEU A 335 -24.69 -17.79 11.14
CA LEU A 335 -25.58 -18.09 10.02
C LEU A 335 -25.28 -19.44 9.33
N GLY A 336 -24.22 -20.15 9.72
CA GLY A 336 -23.81 -21.40 9.08
C GLY A 336 -23.26 -21.22 7.65
N GLY A 337 -22.70 -20.04 7.35
CA GLY A 337 -22.08 -19.76 6.05
C GLY A 337 -20.78 -20.55 5.84
N PRO A 338 -20.38 -20.82 4.58
CA PRO A 338 -19.20 -21.64 4.32
C PRO A 338 -17.91 -20.92 4.75
N GLY A 339 -17.05 -21.52 5.56
CA GLY A 339 -15.73 -20.94 5.86
C GLY A 339 -14.80 -21.06 4.66
N ARG A 340 -14.85 -20.10 3.74
CA ARG A 340 -13.95 -20.07 2.59
C ARG A 340 -13.15 -18.79 2.66
N THR A 341 -11.83 -18.96 2.64
CA THR A 341 -10.91 -17.92 2.22
C THR A 341 -11.02 -17.87 0.70
N GLU A 342 -10.90 -16.71 0.07
CA GLU A 342 -10.92 -16.71 -1.39
C GLU A 342 -9.59 -17.23 -1.92
N THR A 343 -9.64 -18.34 -2.64
CA THR A 343 -8.59 -18.71 -3.58
C THR A 343 -8.64 -17.78 -4.78
N THR A 344 -7.52 -17.16 -5.13
CA THR A 344 -7.26 -16.61 -6.46
C THR A 344 -7.58 -17.68 -7.52
N THR A 345 -8.68 -17.53 -8.25
CA THR A 345 -9.09 -18.46 -9.30
C THR A 345 -8.51 -18.11 -10.68
N GLY A 346 -7.91 -16.92 -10.80
CA GLY A 346 -7.29 -16.42 -12.02
C GLY A 346 -5.77 -16.64 -12.06
N HIS A 347 -5.22 -16.65 -13.27
CA HIS A 347 -3.78 -16.58 -13.50
C HIS A 347 -3.50 -15.50 -14.54
N VAL A 348 -3.48 -14.24 -14.11
CA VAL A 348 -3.05 -13.09 -14.91
C VAL A 348 -1.54 -12.86 -14.69
N PRO A 349 -0.69 -12.95 -15.72
CA PRO A 349 0.76 -12.83 -15.54
C PRO A 349 1.16 -11.44 -15.04
N SER A 350 2.21 -11.38 -14.21
CA SER A 350 2.88 -10.12 -13.91
C SER A 350 3.59 -9.58 -15.15
N MET A 351 3.56 -8.26 -15.32
CA MET A 351 4.20 -7.55 -16.41
C MET A 351 5.29 -6.62 -15.89
N SER A 352 6.42 -6.60 -16.60
CA SER A 352 7.51 -5.66 -16.33
C SER A 352 7.01 -4.21 -16.40
N ILE A 353 7.60 -3.36 -15.56
CA ILE A 353 7.40 -1.91 -15.64
C ILE A 353 7.72 -1.38 -17.04
N ASP A 354 8.66 -2.01 -17.77
CA ASP A 354 9.05 -1.65 -19.14
C ASP A 354 7.87 -1.56 -20.13
N SER A 355 6.82 -2.34 -19.88
CA SER A 355 5.61 -2.40 -20.72
C SER A 355 4.54 -1.36 -20.34
N VAL A 356 4.69 -0.71 -19.18
CA VAL A 356 3.76 0.31 -18.70
C VAL A 356 3.81 1.52 -19.61
N LYS A 357 2.65 2.10 -19.94
CA LYS A 357 2.58 3.39 -20.61
C LYS A 357 2.41 4.51 -19.61
N THR A 358 3.42 5.36 -19.45
CA THR A 358 3.40 6.51 -18.53
C THR A 358 3.98 7.74 -19.21
N SER A 359 3.96 8.88 -18.54
CA SER A 359 4.63 10.12 -18.95
C SER A 359 5.80 10.39 -18.02
N TYR A 360 6.87 11.01 -18.51
CA TYR A 360 8.01 11.44 -17.68
C TYR A 360 8.03 12.96 -17.54
N SER A 361 8.44 13.43 -16.36
CA SER A 361 8.96 14.75 -16.08
C SER A 361 10.47 14.63 -15.88
N ILE A 362 11.25 15.22 -16.77
CA ILE A 362 12.71 15.11 -16.83
C ILE A 362 13.32 16.49 -16.54
N GLY A 363 14.18 16.56 -15.53
CA GLY A 363 15.05 17.70 -15.26
C GLY A 363 16.44 17.48 -15.82
N LEU A 364 16.95 18.49 -16.53
CA LEU A 364 18.27 18.48 -17.13
C LEU A 364 18.99 19.78 -16.79
N GLU A 365 20.27 19.66 -16.47
CA GLU A 365 21.20 20.78 -16.51
C GLU A 365 21.98 20.72 -17.83
N VAL A 366 21.93 21.79 -18.61
CA VAL A 366 22.53 21.83 -19.95
C VAL A 366 23.41 23.04 -20.12
N ALA A 367 24.37 22.93 -21.04
CA ALA A 367 25.14 24.09 -21.48
C ALA A 367 24.24 25.10 -22.20
N ASP A 368 24.34 26.39 -21.85
CA ASP A 368 23.59 27.46 -22.52
C ASP A 368 24.23 27.81 -23.87
N GLN A 369 23.98 26.96 -24.87
CA GLN A 369 24.48 27.14 -26.23
C GLN A 369 23.40 26.84 -27.29
N PRO A 370 23.43 27.53 -28.45
CA PRO A 370 22.47 27.29 -29.51
C PRO A 370 22.48 25.83 -29.99
N GLY A 371 21.29 25.27 -30.23
CA GLY A 371 21.11 23.94 -30.83
C GLY A 371 20.99 22.78 -29.85
N VAL A 372 21.15 23.00 -28.53
CA VAL A 372 20.93 21.96 -27.50
C VAL A 372 19.52 21.40 -27.57
N LEU A 373 18.51 22.28 -27.61
CA LEU A 373 17.10 21.90 -27.71
C LEU A 373 16.80 21.06 -28.95
N ALA A 374 17.42 21.39 -30.09
CA ALA A 374 17.21 20.65 -31.33
C ALA A 374 17.74 19.22 -31.23
N ARG A 375 18.90 19.03 -30.59
CA ARG A 375 19.49 17.70 -30.37
C ARG A 375 18.65 16.87 -29.41
N ILE A 376 18.17 17.48 -28.32
CA ILE A 376 17.29 16.81 -27.36
C ILE A 376 15.99 16.38 -28.07
N ALA A 377 15.30 17.30 -28.74
CA ALA A 377 14.05 17.00 -29.44
C ALA A 377 14.20 15.92 -30.52
N GLN A 378 15.34 15.91 -31.24
CA GLN A 378 15.63 14.87 -32.23
C GLN A 378 15.74 13.48 -31.56
N LEU A 379 16.40 13.39 -30.41
CA LEU A 379 16.57 12.13 -29.68
C LEU A 379 15.22 11.58 -29.17
N PHE A 380 14.35 12.43 -28.62
CA PHE A 380 12.98 12.06 -28.27
C PHE A 380 12.22 11.49 -29.48
N ALA A 381 12.30 12.17 -30.64
CA ALA A 381 11.64 11.72 -31.87
C ALA A 381 12.19 10.37 -32.37
N GLU A 382 13.50 10.13 -32.28
CA GLU A 382 14.14 8.86 -32.66
C GLU A 382 13.66 7.67 -31.81
N GLN A 383 13.27 7.93 -30.55
CA GLN A 383 12.69 6.93 -29.65
C GLN A 383 11.16 6.84 -29.73
N GLY A 384 10.52 7.63 -30.62
CA GLY A 384 9.06 7.68 -30.73
C GLY A 384 8.37 8.32 -29.52
N VAL A 385 9.09 9.12 -28.72
CA VAL A 385 8.56 9.83 -27.56
C VAL A 385 8.23 11.27 -27.94
N SER A 386 7.01 11.71 -27.67
CA SER A 386 6.59 13.09 -27.91
C SER A 386 6.75 13.95 -26.66
N ILE A 387 7.17 15.20 -26.85
CA ILE A 387 7.26 16.21 -25.78
C ILE A 387 5.93 16.96 -25.71
N GLU A 388 5.35 17.00 -24.52
CA GLU A 388 4.12 17.73 -24.23
C GLU A 388 4.41 19.18 -23.83
N THR A 389 5.30 19.37 -22.85
CA THR A 389 5.74 20.70 -22.43
C THR A 389 7.25 20.73 -22.21
N MET A 390 7.83 21.91 -22.44
CA MET A 390 9.24 22.17 -22.16
C MET A 390 9.39 23.58 -21.60
N ARG A 391 10.13 23.70 -20.50
CA ARG A 391 10.46 24.98 -19.86
C ARG A 391 11.97 25.08 -19.70
N GLN A 392 12.51 26.26 -20.02
CA GLN A 392 13.90 26.59 -19.80
C GLN A 392 14.00 27.74 -18.81
N ASN A 393 14.68 27.51 -17.70
CA ASN A 393 15.05 28.56 -16.75
C ASN A 393 16.54 28.82 -16.89
N ILE A 394 16.91 30.10 -16.94
CA ILE A 394 18.31 30.52 -17.02
C ILE A 394 18.75 30.88 -15.61
N HIS A 395 19.79 30.21 -15.11
CA HIS A 395 20.46 30.65 -13.89
C HIS A 395 21.50 31.70 -14.28
N PRO A 396 21.42 32.95 -13.79
CA PRO A 396 22.42 33.96 -14.11
C PRO A 396 23.77 33.57 -13.48
N ALA A 397 24.68 33.02 -14.29
CA ALA A 397 26.03 32.73 -13.87
C ALA A 397 26.80 34.03 -13.58
N GLY A 398 27.56 34.06 -12.47
CA GLY A 398 28.40 35.19 -12.06
C GLY A 398 29.62 35.45 -12.97
N THR A 399 29.88 34.58 -13.94
CA THR A 399 31.02 34.65 -14.87
C THR A 399 30.59 34.39 -16.32
N PRO A 400 30.90 35.28 -17.29
CA PRO A 400 30.61 35.05 -18.70
C PRO A 400 31.45 33.86 -19.24
N GLY A 401 30.79 32.79 -19.68
CA GLY A 401 31.42 31.61 -20.28
C GLY A 401 30.99 30.26 -19.71
N ASP A 402 30.38 30.26 -18.51
CA ASP A 402 29.89 29.06 -17.79
C ASP A 402 28.37 29.10 -17.60
N ALA A 403 27.64 29.73 -18.52
CA ALA A 403 26.19 29.80 -18.43
C ALA A 403 25.58 28.41 -18.62
N THR A 404 24.90 27.93 -17.58
CA THR A 404 24.09 26.72 -17.62
C THR A 404 22.61 27.09 -17.63
N ALA A 405 21.80 26.25 -18.27
CA ALA A 405 20.36 26.37 -18.26
C ALA A 405 19.73 25.12 -17.66
N GLU A 406 18.65 25.31 -16.92
CA GLU A 406 17.83 24.21 -16.43
C GLU A 406 16.68 23.99 -17.42
N LEU A 407 16.58 22.76 -17.94
CA LEU A 407 15.46 22.33 -18.77
C LEU A 407 14.57 21.39 -17.97
N ARG A 408 13.27 21.64 -18.01
CA ARG A 408 12.23 20.72 -17.55
C ARG A 408 11.39 20.29 -18.76
N ILE A 409 11.29 18.98 -18.98
CA ILE A 409 10.59 18.38 -20.12
C ILE A 409 9.52 17.44 -19.57
N VAL A 410 8.26 17.61 -20.00
CA VAL A 410 7.19 16.65 -19.74
C VAL A 410 6.84 15.96 -21.05
N THR A 411 6.75 14.64 -21.05
CA THR A 411 6.42 13.84 -22.23
C THR A 411 4.93 13.50 -22.29
N HIS A 412 4.43 13.24 -23.50
CA HIS A 412 3.21 12.44 -23.64
C HIS A 412 3.45 10.98 -23.21
N ARG A 413 2.38 10.19 -23.11
CA ARG A 413 2.46 8.78 -22.73
C ARG A 413 3.25 7.97 -23.75
N ALA A 414 4.26 7.26 -23.27
CA ALA A 414 5.04 6.28 -24.03
C ALA A 414 5.34 5.07 -23.13
N THR A 415 5.88 3.99 -23.70
CA THR A 415 6.31 2.87 -22.87
C THR A 415 7.47 3.28 -21.98
N GLU A 416 7.48 2.78 -20.76
CA GLU A 416 8.56 2.97 -19.80
C GLU A 416 9.92 2.65 -20.42
N ALA A 417 10.03 1.55 -21.17
CA ALA A 417 11.26 1.18 -21.86
C ALA A 417 11.76 2.28 -22.80
N ALA A 418 10.88 2.84 -23.63
CA ALA A 418 11.24 3.91 -24.57
C ALA A 418 11.67 5.18 -23.83
N LEU A 419 10.96 5.53 -22.75
CA LEU A 419 11.29 6.69 -21.92
C LEU A 419 12.64 6.52 -21.21
N ALA A 420 12.89 5.35 -20.61
CA ALA A 420 14.15 5.03 -19.95
C ALA A 420 15.33 5.04 -20.94
N THR A 421 15.18 4.44 -22.12
CA THR A 421 16.20 4.52 -23.19
C THR A 421 16.43 5.95 -23.66
N THR A 422 15.37 6.77 -23.76
CA THR A 422 15.49 8.19 -24.09
C THR A 422 16.35 8.93 -23.05
N VAL A 423 16.08 8.73 -21.76
CA VAL A 423 16.86 9.34 -20.67
C VAL A 423 18.33 8.90 -20.72
N GLN A 424 18.60 7.61 -20.94
CA GLN A 424 19.97 7.09 -21.05
C GLN A 424 20.73 7.76 -22.20
N HIS A 425 20.13 7.84 -23.39
CA HIS A 425 20.78 8.50 -24.52
C HIS A 425 20.94 10.01 -24.32
N ILE A 426 20.02 10.68 -23.61
CA ILE A 426 20.18 12.09 -23.24
C ILE A 426 21.42 12.27 -22.36
N GLN A 427 21.61 11.38 -21.37
CA GLN A 427 22.75 11.45 -20.47
C GLN A 427 24.11 11.34 -21.19
N ASP A 428 24.15 10.65 -22.33
CA ASP A 428 25.37 10.49 -23.14
C ASP A 428 25.67 11.69 -24.06
N LEU A 429 24.78 12.67 -24.16
CA LEU A 429 25.01 13.86 -24.98
C LEU A 429 26.01 14.81 -24.32
N ALA A 430 27.08 15.16 -25.04
CA ALA A 430 28.12 16.07 -24.57
C ALA A 430 27.64 17.50 -24.18
N VAL A 431 26.39 17.85 -24.50
CA VAL A 431 25.78 19.15 -24.16
C VAL A 431 24.98 19.12 -22.87
N ILE A 432 24.78 17.93 -22.30
CA ILE A 432 24.09 17.68 -21.03
C ILE A 432 25.15 17.61 -19.94
N ASN A 433 25.03 18.47 -18.93
CA ASN A 433 25.90 18.45 -17.77
C ASN A 433 25.44 17.37 -16.78
N SER A 434 24.13 17.28 -16.55
CA SER A 434 23.53 16.27 -15.68
C SER A 434 22.05 16.07 -15.97
N VAL A 435 21.54 14.85 -15.71
CA VAL A 435 20.10 14.59 -15.55
C VAL A 435 19.79 14.79 -14.07
N THR A 436 19.10 15.87 -13.74
CA THR A 436 18.87 16.28 -12.35
C THR A 436 17.71 15.54 -11.71
N SER A 437 16.72 15.14 -12.51
CA SER A 437 15.54 14.44 -12.01
C SER A 437 14.80 13.69 -13.10
N VAL A 438 14.20 12.55 -12.75
CA VAL A 438 13.31 11.78 -13.61
C VAL A 438 12.18 11.27 -12.75
N LEU A 439 10.97 11.76 -12.99
CA LEU A 439 9.78 11.39 -12.24
C LEU A 439 8.65 11.02 -13.19
N ARG A 440 7.87 10.01 -12.83
CA ARG A 440 6.71 9.58 -13.63
C ARG A 440 5.51 10.48 -13.37
N VAL A 441 4.65 10.65 -14.35
CA VAL A 441 3.43 11.45 -14.28
C VAL A 441 2.23 10.53 -14.50
N GLU A 442 1.26 10.59 -13.59
CA GLU A 442 0.03 9.78 -13.66
C GLU A 442 -1.20 10.68 -13.41
N GLY A 443 -2.39 10.19 -13.77
CA GLY A 443 -3.65 10.90 -13.53
C GLY A 443 -3.93 12.06 -14.49
N ALA A 444 -3.17 12.15 -15.59
CA ALA A 444 -3.35 13.10 -16.69
C ALA A 444 -4.31 12.62 -17.77
#